data_AF-A0A9W8I4Q5-F1
#
_entry.id   AF-A0A9W8I4Q5-F1
#
_cell.length_a   1.000
_cell.length_b   1.000
_cell.length_c   1.000
_cell.angle_alpha   90.00
_cell.angle_beta   90.00
_cell.angle_gamma   90.00
#
_symmetry.space_group_name_H-M   'P 1'
#
loop_
_entity.id
_entity.type
_entity.pdbx_description
1 polymer ?
#
loop_
_entity_poly.entity_id
_entity_poly.type
_entity_poly.pdbx_seq_one_letter_code
_entity_poly.pdbx_strand_id
1 'polypeptide(L)'
;MEEQFRNWRRKTLEEDSTRAEDTLTYDTFKTAVMQGNDGGRLLNYVNSNVIFQAGVDYESKPMLVFCACNMPDPKQVDYDRLLNLIIFRLDEFVENDYTVVLLTSGAAHNPSWQWMSQAYRRLDRKYRKNVKNVYVVHPSMWSKLIFQVLGRIV
;
A
#
# COMPACT_ATOMS: atom_id res chain seq x y z
N MET A 1 -33.78 31.84 -23.14
CA MET A 1 -32.40 31.33 -23.28
C MET A 1 -31.60 31.51 -21.98
N GLU A 2 -31.61 32.72 -21.39
CA GLU A 2 -31.04 33.04 -20.07
C GLU A 2 -31.48 32.12 -18.90
N GLU A 3 -32.75 31.73 -18.87
CA GLU A 3 -33.33 30.95 -17.76
C GLU A 3 -32.88 29.48 -17.79
N GLN A 4 -32.70 28.92 -18.98
CA GLN A 4 -32.13 27.58 -19.18
C GLN A 4 -30.66 27.54 -18.75
N PHE A 5 -29.91 28.62 -19.01
CA PHE A 5 -28.51 28.72 -18.61
C PHE A 5 -28.35 28.89 -17.09
N ARG A 6 -29.25 29.67 -16.45
CA ARG A 6 -29.30 29.79 -14.98
C ARG A 6 -29.66 28.47 -14.30
N ASN A 7 -30.61 27.71 -14.85
CA ASN A 7 -30.98 26.41 -14.30
C ASN A 7 -29.88 25.36 -14.48
N TRP A 8 -29.18 25.36 -15.63
CA TRP A 8 -28.02 24.49 -15.84
C TRP A 8 -26.90 24.78 -14.83
N ARG A 9 -26.56 26.06 -14.61
CA ARG A 9 -25.49 26.47 -13.69
C ARG A 9 -25.82 26.14 -12.23
N ARG A 10 -27.08 26.25 -11.82
CA ARG A 10 -27.52 25.89 -10.46
C ARG A 10 -27.38 24.38 -10.21
N LYS A 11 -27.76 23.58 -11.21
CA LYS A 11 -27.68 22.12 -11.15
C LYS A 11 -26.23 21.62 -11.08
N THR A 12 -25.31 22.21 -11.85
CA THR A 12 -23.89 21.86 -11.76
C THR A 12 -23.26 22.27 -10.43
N LEU A 13 -23.65 23.42 -9.87
CA LEU A 13 -23.17 23.83 -8.54
C LEU A 13 -23.68 22.93 -7.41
N GLU A 14 -24.92 22.43 -7.49
CA GLU A 14 -25.47 21.44 -6.54
C GLU A 14 -24.80 20.05 -6.70
N GLU A 15 -24.53 19.62 -7.93
CA GLU A 15 -23.80 18.36 -8.21
C GLU A 15 -22.33 18.43 -7.76
N ASP A 16 -21.64 19.56 -7.98
CA ASP A 16 -20.28 19.76 -7.50
C ASP A 16 -20.22 19.90 -5.96
N SER A 17 -21.24 20.51 -5.33
CA SER A 17 -21.33 20.62 -3.88
C SER A 17 -21.54 19.26 -3.19
N THR A 18 -22.45 18.45 -3.71
CA THR A 18 -22.72 17.11 -3.17
C THR A 18 -21.53 16.16 -3.38
N ARG A 19 -20.87 16.22 -4.54
CA ARG A 19 -19.62 15.49 -4.80
C ARG A 19 -18.49 15.91 -3.86
N ALA A 20 -18.35 17.20 -3.58
CA ALA A 20 -17.34 17.72 -2.66
C ALA A 20 -17.58 17.24 -1.21
N GLU A 21 -18.82 17.25 -0.73
CA GLU A 21 -19.21 16.77 0.61
C GLU A 21 -18.96 15.25 0.78
N ASP A 22 -19.27 14.45 -0.25
CA ASP A 22 -18.99 13.00 -0.25
C ASP A 22 -17.49 12.72 -0.22
N THR A 23 -16.69 13.46 -1.00
CA THR A 23 -15.22 13.32 -0.97
C THR A 23 -14.63 13.75 0.36
N LEU A 24 -15.11 14.86 0.95
CA LEU A 24 -14.61 15.35 2.24
C LEU A 24 -14.90 14.34 3.37
N THR A 25 -16.09 13.73 3.34
CA THR A 25 -16.49 12.71 4.33
C THR A 25 -15.68 11.43 4.15
N TYR A 26 -15.50 10.97 2.91
CA TYR A 26 -14.67 9.80 2.59
C TYR A 26 -13.21 10.02 2.97
N ASP A 27 -12.62 11.17 2.64
CA ASP A 27 -11.25 11.51 2.97
C ASP A 27 -11.07 11.66 4.48
N THR A 28 -12.04 12.22 5.19
CA THR A 28 -12.03 12.30 6.66
C THR A 28 -12.14 10.92 7.29
N PHE A 29 -13.05 10.07 6.81
CA PHE A 29 -13.22 8.69 7.29
C PHE A 29 -11.98 7.85 7.01
N LYS A 30 -11.44 7.94 5.79
CA LYS A 30 -10.19 7.31 5.38
C LYS A 30 -9.04 7.79 6.25
N THR A 31 -8.93 9.09 6.48
CA THR A 31 -7.90 9.66 7.37
C THR A 31 -8.06 9.15 8.80
N ALA A 32 -9.28 9.04 9.32
CA ALA A 32 -9.54 8.48 10.66
C ALA A 32 -9.16 7.00 10.75
N VAL A 33 -9.45 6.20 9.71
CA VAL A 33 -9.05 4.79 9.61
C VAL A 33 -7.52 4.65 9.53
N MET A 34 -6.85 5.54 8.79
CA MET A 34 -5.39 5.54 8.64
C MET A 34 -4.70 6.01 9.92
N GLN A 35 -5.23 7.04 10.58
CA GLN A 35 -4.74 7.53 11.88
C GLN A 35 -4.97 6.50 12.98
N GLY A 36 -6.10 5.78 12.97
CA GLY A 36 -6.47 4.81 13.99
C GLY A 36 -6.35 5.32 15.44
N ASN A 37 -6.37 4.40 16.40
CA ASN A 37 -6.35 4.77 17.84
C ASN A 37 -4.98 5.28 18.33
N ASP A 38 -3.94 5.21 17.51
CA ASP A 38 -2.57 5.62 17.83
C ASP A 38 -2.19 6.99 17.20
N GLY A 39 -3.15 7.70 16.60
CA GLY A 39 -2.93 9.03 16.05
C GLY A 39 -1.98 9.06 14.85
N GLY A 40 -1.92 7.98 14.07
CA GLY A 40 -1.13 7.87 12.84
C GLY A 40 0.33 7.46 13.06
N ARG A 41 0.72 7.08 14.27
CA ARG A 41 2.09 6.63 14.57
C ARG A 41 2.50 5.43 13.71
N LEU A 42 1.62 4.44 13.57
CA LEU A 42 1.86 3.26 12.75
C LEU A 42 1.96 3.61 11.26
N LEU A 43 1.11 4.51 10.76
CA LEU A 43 1.20 5.00 9.38
C LEU A 43 2.56 5.67 9.11
N ASN A 44 2.97 6.58 10.00
CA ASN A 44 4.27 7.23 9.90
C ASN A 44 5.42 6.23 9.96
N TYR A 45 5.32 5.23 10.85
CA TYR A 45 6.29 4.14 10.92
C TYR A 45 6.38 3.35 9.61
N VAL A 46 5.24 2.99 9.01
CA VAL A 46 5.20 2.28 7.73
C VAL A 46 5.86 3.09 6.62
N ASN A 47 5.51 4.37 6.50
CA ASN A 47 6.03 5.26 5.46
C ASN A 47 7.53 5.55 5.58
N SER A 48 8.07 5.56 6.81
CA SER A 48 9.49 5.86 7.05
C SER A 48 10.37 4.62 7.15
N ASN A 49 9.86 3.51 7.67
CA ASN A 49 10.70 2.36 8.04
C ASN A 49 10.36 1.08 7.29
N VAL A 50 9.13 0.91 6.80
CA VAL A 50 8.69 -0.35 6.17
C VAL A 50 8.71 -0.23 4.65
N ILE A 51 8.09 0.82 4.09
CA ILE A 51 7.98 1.01 2.63
C ILE A 51 8.28 2.45 2.27
N PHE A 52 9.33 2.65 1.48
CA PHE A 52 9.67 3.97 0.96
C PHE A 52 10.15 3.89 -0.49
N GLN A 53 9.99 5.01 -1.20
CA GLN A 53 10.48 5.15 -2.56
C GLN A 53 11.98 5.48 -2.52
N ALA A 54 12.79 4.67 -3.20
CA ALA A 54 14.24 4.89 -3.25
C ALA A 54 14.72 5.58 -4.53
N GLY A 55 13.84 5.71 -5.54
CA GLY A 55 14.15 6.37 -6.79
C GLY A 55 13.43 5.74 -7.97
N VAL A 56 14.10 5.69 -9.12
CA VAL A 56 13.65 5.04 -10.34
C VAL A 56 14.69 4.03 -10.82
N ASP A 57 14.24 2.98 -11.51
CA ASP A 57 15.12 1.97 -12.10
C ASP A 57 15.67 2.40 -13.47
N TYR A 58 16.40 1.49 -14.13
CA TYR A 58 16.99 1.74 -15.45
C TYR A 58 15.95 1.94 -16.57
N GLU A 59 14.69 1.54 -16.35
CA GLU A 59 13.57 1.74 -17.27
C GLU A 59 12.69 2.93 -16.83
N SER A 60 13.20 3.77 -15.92
CA SER A 60 12.49 4.91 -15.33
C SER A 60 11.22 4.53 -14.55
N LYS A 61 11.13 3.31 -14.04
CA LYS A 61 10.00 2.86 -13.21
C LYS A 61 10.28 3.17 -11.74
N PRO A 62 9.27 3.57 -10.96
CA PRO A 62 9.45 3.81 -9.54
C PRO A 62 9.97 2.56 -8.82
N MET A 63 10.99 2.76 -7.99
CA MET A 63 11.58 1.73 -7.13
C MET A 63 11.10 1.89 -5.71
N LEU A 64 10.44 0.85 -5.21
CA LEU A 64 9.97 0.75 -3.83
C LEU A 64 10.88 -0.19 -3.05
N VAL A 65 11.39 0.30 -1.93
CA VAL A 65 12.13 -0.52 -0.97
C VAL A 65 11.18 -0.97 0.12
N PHE A 66 11.11 -2.28 0.32
CA PHE A 66 10.39 -2.93 1.40
C PHE A 66 11.38 -3.52 2.40
N CYS A 67 11.37 -2.99 3.61
CA CYS A 67 12.24 -3.40 4.71
C CYS A 67 11.54 -4.43 5.59
N ALA A 68 11.67 -5.72 5.24
CA ALA A 68 11.15 -6.79 6.08
C ALA A 68 11.85 -6.86 7.45
N CYS A 69 13.06 -6.30 7.54
CA CYS A 69 13.82 -6.17 8.78
C CYS A 69 13.17 -5.27 9.84
N ASN A 70 12.38 -4.28 9.40
CA ASN A 70 11.71 -3.32 10.26
C ASN A 70 10.24 -3.70 10.51
N MET A 71 9.89 -4.98 10.38
CA MET A 71 8.55 -5.43 10.74
C MET A 71 8.37 -5.33 12.27
N PRO A 72 7.31 -4.67 12.76
CA PRO A 72 7.08 -4.51 14.19
C PRO A 72 6.72 -5.85 14.85
N ASP A 73 6.79 -5.93 16.18
CA ASP A 73 6.40 -7.15 16.91
C ASP A 73 4.89 -7.45 16.70
N PRO A 74 4.51 -8.67 16.22
CA PRO A 74 3.12 -9.09 16.06
C PRO A 74 2.29 -9.04 17.33
N LYS A 75 2.93 -9.05 18.50
CA LYS A 75 2.23 -8.94 19.79
C LYS A 75 1.83 -7.50 20.12
N GLN A 76 2.51 -6.52 19.54
CA GLN A 76 2.33 -5.09 19.84
C GLN A 76 1.51 -4.37 18.78
N VAL A 77 1.55 -4.85 17.54
CA VAL A 77 0.89 -4.22 16.40
C VAL A 77 -0.11 -5.19 15.77
N ASP A 78 -1.30 -4.68 15.49
CA ASP A 78 -2.27 -5.39 14.66
C ASP A 78 -1.77 -5.48 13.22
N TYR A 79 -1.42 -6.70 12.80
CA TYR A 79 -0.90 -6.99 11.48
C TYR A 79 -1.93 -6.82 10.36
N ASP A 80 -3.24 -6.94 10.64
CA ASP A 80 -4.27 -6.67 9.63
C ASP A 80 -4.36 -5.18 9.31
N ARG A 81 -4.22 -4.34 10.35
CA ARG A 81 -4.09 -2.89 10.18
C ARG A 81 -2.77 -2.52 9.48
N LEU A 82 -1.66 -3.14 9.87
CA LEU A 82 -0.37 -2.95 9.21
C LEU A 82 -0.45 -3.25 7.71
N LEU A 83 -1.10 -4.37 7.34
CA LEU A 83 -1.29 -4.72 5.94
C LEU A 83 -2.12 -3.68 5.19
N ASN A 84 -3.20 -3.16 5.78
CA ASN A 84 -4.00 -2.10 5.17
C ASN A 84 -3.18 -0.83 4.89
N LEU A 85 -2.30 -0.45 5.82
CA LEU A 85 -1.42 0.71 5.65
C LEU A 85 -0.37 0.47 4.56
N ILE A 86 0.18 -0.74 4.48
CA ILE A 86 1.09 -1.16 3.41
C ILE A 86 0.38 -1.11 2.05
N ILE A 87 -0.84 -1.66 1.95
CA ILE A 87 -1.65 -1.64 0.73
C ILE A 87 -1.94 -0.20 0.31
N PHE A 88 -2.37 0.64 1.27
CA PHE A 88 -2.63 2.05 1.03
C PHE A 88 -1.39 2.78 0.50
N ARG A 89 -0.20 2.47 1.01
CA ARG A 89 1.05 3.04 0.50
C ARG A 89 1.39 2.55 -0.90
N LEU A 90 1.10 1.28 -1.21
CA LEU A 90 1.32 0.70 -2.53
C LEU A 90 0.33 1.23 -3.57
N ASP A 91 -0.88 1.62 -3.16
CA ASP A 91 -1.90 2.19 -4.05
C ASP A 91 -1.42 3.44 -4.81
N GLU A 92 -0.48 4.20 -4.23
CA GLU A 92 0.14 5.36 -4.89
C GLU A 92 0.98 4.98 -6.13
N PHE A 93 1.48 3.75 -6.18
CA PHE A 93 2.43 3.29 -7.21
C PHE A 93 1.84 2.19 -8.11
N VAL A 94 0.78 1.52 -7.65
CA VAL A 94 0.26 0.31 -8.29
C VAL A 94 -0.33 0.55 -9.68
N GLU A 95 -0.74 1.79 -10.01
CA GLU A 95 -1.31 2.10 -11.33
C GLU A 95 -0.30 1.97 -12.47
N ASN A 96 1.00 2.10 -12.18
CA ASN A 96 2.08 1.98 -13.15
C ASN A 96 2.93 0.74 -12.89
N ASP A 97 3.77 0.38 -13.85
CA ASP A 97 4.78 -0.65 -13.65
C ASP A 97 5.83 -0.18 -12.63
N TYR A 98 6.14 -1.02 -11.65
CA TYR A 98 7.09 -0.67 -10.59
C TYR A 98 8.04 -1.83 -10.24
N THR A 99 9.13 -1.47 -9.59
CA THR A 99 10.17 -2.40 -9.15
C THR A 99 10.21 -2.43 -7.62
N VAL A 100 10.31 -3.62 -7.04
CA VAL A 100 10.37 -3.81 -5.59
C VAL A 100 11.74 -4.32 -5.17
N VAL A 101 12.33 -3.71 -4.15
CA VAL A 101 13.56 -4.16 -3.51
C VAL A 101 13.23 -4.61 -2.10
N LEU A 102 13.45 -5.90 -1.80
CA LEU A 102 13.18 -6.50 -0.51
C LEU A 102 14.46 -6.62 0.31
N LEU A 103 14.53 -5.89 1.42
CA LEU A 103 15.59 -6.04 2.40
C LEU A 103 15.16 -7.04 3.46
N THR A 104 15.79 -8.23 3.45
CA THR A 104 15.39 -9.34 4.35
C THR A 104 16.40 -9.65 5.45
N SER A 105 17.54 -8.95 5.50
CA SER A 105 18.56 -9.15 6.53
C SER A 105 18.09 -8.70 7.91
N GLY A 106 18.31 -9.50 8.95
CA GLY A 106 18.02 -9.08 10.33
C GLY A 106 16.53 -8.99 10.70
N ALA A 107 15.63 -9.55 9.89
CA ALA A 107 14.21 -9.63 10.21
C ALA A 107 13.95 -10.52 11.44
N ALA A 108 13.78 -9.88 12.59
CA ALA A 108 13.51 -10.53 13.88
C ALA A 108 12.05 -11.02 13.98
N HIS A 109 11.12 -10.29 13.36
CA HIS A 109 9.68 -10.51 13.51
C HIS A 109 9.01 -10.87 12.18
N ASN A 110 9.42 -12.00 11.60
CA ASN A 110 8.79 -12.49 10.36
C ASN A 110 7.33 -12.90 10.62
N PRO A 111 6.38 -12.48 9.76
CA PRO A 111 5.01 -12.95 9.86
C PRO A 111 4.91 -14.47 9.69
N SER A 112 3.86 -15.05 10.26
CA SER A 112 3.55 -16.47 10.06
C SER A 112 3.23 -16.79 8.60
N TRP A 113 3.48 -18.02 8.17
CA TRP A 113 3.13 -18.47 6.82
C TRP A 113 1.64 -18.30 6.51
N GLN A 114 0.78 -18.59 7.49
CA GLN A 114 -0.66 -18.44 7.36
C GLN A 114 -1.05 -16.99 7.12
N TRP A 115 -0.45 -16.04 7.86
CA TRP A 115 -0.67 -14.63 7.63
C TRP A 115 -0.14 -14.19 6.26
N MET A 116 1.04 -14.63 5.85
CA MET A 116 1.59 -14.31 4.52
C MET A 116 0.68 -14.78 3.39
N SER A 117 0.14 -15.99 3.49
CA SER A 117 -0.80 -16.51 2.50
C SER A 117 -2.09 -15.66 2.46
N GLN A 118 -2.62 -15.27 3.62
CA GLN A 118 -3.79 -14.40 3.71
C GLN A 118 -3.50 -13.01 3.14
N ALA A 119 -2.37 -12.41 3.51
CA ALA A 119 -1.93 -11.12 2.98
C ALA A 119 -1.78 -11.15 1.46
N TYR A 120 -1.15 -12.20 0.92
CA TYR A 120 -1.00 -12.38 -0.53
C TYR A 120 -2.35 -12.54 -1.25
N ARG A 121 -3.33 -13.20 -0.61
CA ARG A 121 -4.70 -13.31 -1.16
C ARG A 121 -5.48 -11.99 -1.09
N ARG A 122 -5.22 -11.16 -0.07
CA ARG A 122 -5.80 -9.83 0.09
C ARG A 122 -5.23 -8.82 -0.90
N LEU A 123 -4.02 -9.06 -1.42
CA LEU A 123 -3.46 -8.27 -2.50
C LEU A 123 -4.17 -8.60 -3.82
N ASP A 124 -4.92 -7.63 -4.31
CA ASP A 124 -5.55 -7.70 -5.63
C ASP A 124 -4.54 -7.98 -6.75
N ARG A 125 -5.06 -8.38 -7.90
CA ARG A 125 -4.24 -8.69 -9.08
C ARG A 125 -3.33 -7.53 -9.50
N LYS A 126 -3.74 -6.28 -9.30
CA LYS A 126 -2.99 -5.08 -9.70
C LYS A 126 -1.62 -4.98 -9.01
N TYR A 127 -1.55 -5.29 -7.70
CA TYR A 127 -0.29 -5.26 -6.92
C TYR A 127 0.70 -6.36 -7.30
N ARG A 128 0.25 -7.37 -8.07
CA ARG A 128 1.10 -8.49 -8.49
C ARG A 128 1.51 -8.36 -9.96
N LYS A 129 0.58 -7.93 -10.81
CA LYS A 129 0.80 -7.83 -12.26
C LYS A 129 1.74 -6.67 -12.63
N ASN A 130 1.69 -5.59 -11.86
CA ASN A 130 2.43 -4.36 -12.18
C ASN A 130 3.84 -4.35 -11.57
N VAL A 131 4.15 -5.32 -10.71
CA VAL A 131 5.51 -5.58 -10.24
C VAL A 131 6.30 -6.23 -11.38
N LYS A 132 7.33 -5.56 -11.89
CA LYS A 132 8.18 -6.09 -12.97
C LYS A 132 9.37 -6.87 -12.46
N ASN A 133 10.07 -6.27 -11.50
CA ASN A 133 11.27 -6.85 -10.94
C ASN A 133 11.14 -6.85 -9.42
N VAL A 134 11.55 -7.96 -8.82
CA VAL A 134 11.69 -8.10 -7.36
C VAL A 134 13.13 -8.46 -7.05
N TYR A 135 13.85 -7.52 -6.43
CA TYR A 135 15.24 -7.71 -6.02
C TYR A 135 15.28 -8.06 -4.54
N VAL A 136 15.81 -9.23 -4.18
CA VAL A 136 15.95 -9.65 -2.78
C VAL A 136 17.38 -9.42 -2.33
N VAL A 137 17.56 -8.52 -1.38
CA VAL A 137 18.86 -8.19 -0.78
C VAL A 137 19.01 -8.97 0.52
N HIS A 138 20.11 -9.73 0.61
CA HIS A 138 20.41 -10.63 1.73
C HIS A 138 19.27 -11.63 2.03
N PRO A 139 19.01 -12.58 1.12
CA PRO A 139 17.88 -13.50 1.25
C PRO A 139 18.01 -14.39 2.49
N SER A 140 16.98 -14.37 3.33
CA SER A 140 16.82 -15.30 4.44
C SER A 140 16.24 -16.64 3.94
N MET A 141 16.32 -17.70 4.76
CA MET A 141 15.70 -18.99 4.42
C MET A 141 14.19 -18.86 4.22
N TRP A 142 13.54 -17.97 4.97
CA TRP A 142 12.11 -17.69 4.86
C TRP A 142 11.74 -16.98 3.55
N SER A 143 12.51 -15.97 3.13
CA SER A 143 12.23 -15.28 1.86
C SER A 143 12.44 -16.20 0.65
N LYS A 144 13.50 -17.03 0.67
CA LYS A 144 13.71 -18.06 -0.36
C LYS A 144 12.52 -19.01 -0.48
N LEU A 145 11.98 -19.50 0.65
CA LEU A 145 10.83 -20.40 0.66
C LEU A 145 9.58 -19.74 0.07
N ILE A 146 9.30 -18.48 0.43
CA ILE A 146 8.18 -17.72 -0.14
C ILE A 146 8.30 -17.60 -1.65
N PHE A 147 9.46 -17.20 -2.17
CA PHE A 147 9.66 -17.05 -3.62
C PHE A 147 9.58 -18.38 -4.37
N GLN A 148 10.05 -19.48 -3.77
CA GLN A 148 9.90 -20.81 -4.36
C GLN A 148 8.42 -21.24 -4.46
N VAL A 149 7.61 -20.95 -3.45
CA VAL A 149 6.18 -21.29 -3.46
C VAL A 149 5.38 -20.35 -4.35
N LEU A 150 5.61 -19.03 -4.26
CA LEU A 150 4.90 -18.02 -5.05
C LEU A 150 5.26 -18.07 -6.53
N GLY A 151 6.53 -18.31 -6.86
CA GLY A 151 7.00 -18.46 -8.25
C GLY A 151 6.51 -19.74 -8.92
N ARG A 152 6.03 -20.72 -8.15
CA ARG A 152 5.39 -21.94 -8.69
C ARG A 152 3.89 -21.76 -8.95
N ILE A 153 3.29 -20.69 -8.45
CA ILE A 153 1.84 -20.39 -8.55
C ILE A 153 1.54 -19.39 -9.69
N VAL A 154 2.56 -18.81 -10.32
CA VAL A 154 2.44 -17.95 -11.52
C VAL A 154 2.80 -18.74 -12.78
#